data_AF-A0A444R364-F1
#
_entry.id   AF-A0A444R364-F1
#
_cell.length_a   1.000
_cell.length_b   1.000
_cell.length_c   1.000
_cell.angle_alpha   90.00
_cell.angle_beta   90.00
_cell.angle_gamma   90.00
#
_symmetry.space_group_name_H-M   'P 1'
#
loop_
_entity.id
_entity.type
_entity.pdbx_description
1 polymer ?
#
loop_
_entity_poly.entity_id
_entity_poly.type
_entity_poly.pdbx_seq_one_letter_code
_entity_poly.pdbx_strand_id
1 'polypeptide(L)' 'MTESELMQLSEQVGLALKARGATVTTAESCTGGWVAKVIT' A
#
# COMPACT_ATOMS: atom_id res chain seq x y z
N MET A 1 6.08 3.91 12.87
CA MET A 1 5.92 4.47 11.52
C MET A 1 5.11 5.73 11.63
N THR A 2 5.57 6.83 11.03
CA THR A 2 4.80 8.06 10.89
C THR A 2 3.89 8.00 9.67
N GLU A 3 2.93 8.91 9.58
CA GLU A 3 2.08 9.06 8.40
C GLU A 3 2.89 9.37 7.14
N SER A 4 3.95 10.19 7.26
CA SER A 4 4.84 10.49 6.13
C SER A 4 5.57 9.26 5.61
N GLU A 5 6.04 8.37 6.49
CA GLU A 5 6.72 7.13 6.08
C GLU A 5 5.75 6.19 5.33
N LEU A 6 4.50 6.12 5.79
CA LEU A 6 3.46 5.31 5.14
C LEU A 6 3.10 5.83 3.76
N MET A 7 2.98 7.16 3.61
CA MET A 7 2.73 7.80 2.31
C MET A 7 3.87 7.55 1.32
N GLN A 8 5.12 7.64 1.78
CA GLN A 8 6.29 7.34 0.94
C GLN A 8 6.31 5.88 0.49
N LEU A 9 5.98 4.95 1.39
CA LEU A 9 5.89 3.53 1.04
C LEU A 9 4.73 3.24 0.08
N SER A 10 3.58 3.89 0.28
CA SER A 10 2.43 3.80 -0.61
C SER A 10 2.79 4.21 -2.05
N GLU A 11 3.47 5.35 -2.20
CA GLU A 11 3.95 5.82 -3.51
C GLU A 11 4.92 4.83 -4.16
N GLN A 12 5.90 4.33 -3.41
CA GLN A 12 6.89 3.37 -3.92
C GLN A 12 6.24 2.07 -4.39
N VAL A 13 5.29 1.53 -3.63
CA VAL A 13 4.54 0.32 -4.01
C VAL A 13 3.73 0.58 -5.28
N GLY A 14 3.02 1.71 -5.35
CA GLY A 14 2.23 2.08 -6.53
C GLY A 14 3.08 2.24 -7.80
N LEU A 15 4.26 2.86 -7.70
CA LEU A 15 5.20 2.99 -8.82
C LEU A 15 5.73 1.62 -9.26
N ALA A 16 6.10 0.76 -8.31
CA ALA A 16 6.63 -0.57 -8.61
C ALA A 16 5.59 -1.48 -9.26
N LEU A 17 4.32 -1.43 -8.84
CA LEU A 17 3.22 -2.18 -9.46
C LEU A 17 2.94 -1.68 -10.87
N LYS A 18 2.89 -0.35 -11.08
CA LYS A 18 2.72 0.27 -12.39
C LYS A 18 3.83 -0.13 -13.37
N ALA A 19 5.08 -0.06 -12.94
CA ALA A 19 6.23 -0.45 -13.78
C ALA A 19 6.19 -1.92 -14.21
N ARG A 20 5.51 -2.78 -13.43
CA ARG A 20 5.37 -4.22 -13.69
C ARG A 20 4.05 -4.60 -14.36
N GLY A 21 3.11 -3.65 -14.53
CA GLY A 21 1.73 -3.97 -14.94
C GLY A 21 1.05 -4.96 -13.99
N ALA A 22 1.40 -4.94 -12.70
CA ALA A 22 0.94 -5.90 -11.70
C ALA A 22 -0.19 -5.35 -10.84
N THR A 23 -0.95 -6.25 -10.23
CA THR A 23 -1.99 -5.94 -9.25
C THR A 23 -1.59 -6.40 -7.85
N VAL A 24 -2.21 -5.81 -6.83
CA VAL A 24 -2.05 -6.20 -5.42
C VAL A 24 -3.41 -6.49 -4.82
N THR A 25 -3.46 -7.46 -3.91
CA THR A 25 -4.63 -7.78 -3.09
C THR A 25 -4.19 -7.92 -1.64
N THR A 26 -5.00 -7.48 -0.69
CA THR A 26 -4.75 -7.65 0.74
C THR A 26 -5.78 -8.60 1.35
N ALA A 27 -5.34 -9.39 2.32
CA ALA A 27 -6.22 -10.14 3.21
C ALA A 27 -5.90 -9.69 4.63
N GLU A 28 -6.89 -9.11 5.31
CA GLU A 28 -6.68 -8.37 6.55
C GLU A 28 -7.55 -8.92 7.68
N SER A 29 -7.04 -8.81 8.91
CA SER A 29 -7.76 -9.18 10.14
C SER A 29 -7.59 -8.06 11.17
N CYS A 30 -6.52 -8.07 11.97
CA CYS A 30 -6.30 -7.07 13.02
C CYS A 30 -6.08 -5.64 12.49
N THR A 31 -5.66 -5.47 11.25
CA THR A 31 -5.49 -4.15 10.61
C THR A 31 -6.81 -3.56 10.09
N GLY A 32 -7.88 -4.36 9.99
CA GLY A 32 -9.23 -3.87 9.68
C GLY A 32 -9.36 -3.09 8.36
N GLY A 33 -8.52 -3.36 7.36
CA GLY A 33 -8.52 -2.65 6.07
C GLY A 33 -7.56 -1.46 6.01
N TRP A 34 -6.76 -1.25 7.04
CA TRP A 34 -5.83 -0.12 7.07
C TRP A 34 -4.69 -0.24 6.05
N VAL A 35 -4.27 -1.46 5.70
CA VAL A 35 -3.26 -1.64 4.64
C VAL A 35 -3.84 -1.22 3.30
N ALA A 36 -5.05 -1.69 2.97
CA ALA A 36 -5.77 -1.25 1.78
C ALA A 36 -5.91 0.28 1.76
N LYS A 37 -6.30 0.89 2.88
CA LYS A 37 -6.42 2.34 3.02
C LYS A 37 -5.10 3.10 2.81
N VAL A 38 -3.97 2.59 3.28
CA VAL A 38 -2.67 3.29 3.11
C VAL A 38 -2.21 3.25 1.66
N ILE A 39 -2.48 2.15 0.94
CA ILE A 39 -2.06 1.99 -0.45
C ILE A 39 -3.02 2.60 -1.49
N THR A 40 -4.15 3.19 -1.06
CA THR A 40 -5.17 3.85 -1.92
C THR A 40 -5.53 5.24 -1.43
#